data_AF-A0A1S4CM01-F1
#
_entry.id   AF-A0A1S4CM01-F1
#
_cell.length_a   1.000
_cell.length_b   1.000
_cell.length_c   1.000
_cell.angle_alpha   90.00
_cell.angle_beta   90.00
_cell.angle_gamma   90.00
#
_symmetry.space_group_name_H-M   'P 1'
#
loop_
_entity.id
_entity.type
_entity.pdbx_description
1 polymer ?
#
loop_
_entity_poly.entity_id
_entity_poly.type
_entity_poly.pdbx_seq_one_letter_code
_entity_poly.pdbx_strand_id
1 'polypeptide(L)'
;MGKLETDRGLNQELGLARAADTRWGSHYKSFKSFVSMFGSNIDVLDTIVVDARTLEERAKAKGYLSTCQTFEVAFMLHLMRDVSRIIIELNTSLQKKKQDIANAILLGEVAKKRLQKLREEECDSLIDKVSAFCVKYNILISNFDDFYVNPGRSRRKVADYTILYHYHVDIFFKIIDWQVQELNARFNEVTTNLLVGVACLNPVDSFSSFDINKILMMTE
;
A
#
# COMPACT_ATOMS: atom_id res chain seq x y z
N MET A 1 22.95 31.63 -8.43
CA MET A 1 23.88 31.13 -7.40
C MET A 1 23.09 31.07 -6.09
N GLY A 2 22.54 29.91 -5.77
CA GLY A 2 21.81 29.66 -4.52
C GLY A 2 22.48 28.49 -3.82
N LYS A 3 23.05 28.73 -2.63
CA LYS A 3 23.71 27.71 -1.82
C LYS A 3 22.65 26.69 -1.38
N LEU A 4 22.77 25.46 -1.87
CA LEU A 4 22.08 24.31 -1.29
C LEU A 4 22.78 23.98 0.03
N GLU A 5 22.19 24.42 1.14
CA GLU A 5 22.60 23.96 2.48
C GLU A 5 22.40 22.45 2.55
N THR A 6 23.51 21.73 2.53
CA THR A 6 23.56 20.27 2.49
C THR A 6 23.67 19.73 3.91
N ASP A 7 22.68 20.00 4.75
CA ASP A 7 22.65 19.43 6.08
C ASP A 7 22.29 17.94 6.00
N ARG A 8 23.27 17.10 6.34
CA ARG A 8 23.15 15.65 6.46
C ARG A 8 22.17 15.33 7.60
N GLY A 9 20.94 14.98 7.24
CA GLY A 9 19.98 14.37 8.16
C GLY A 9 18.54 14.52 7.73
N LEU A 10 18.15 15.69 7.20
CA LEU A 10 16.76 15.99 6.86
C LEU A 10 16.28 15.28 5.57
N ASN A 11 17.18 15.08 4.61
CA ASN A 11 16.85 14.42 3.35
C ASN A 11 16.84 12.87 3.44
N GLN A 12 17.14 12.28 4.60
CA GLN A 12 17.14 10.81 4.78
C GLN A 12 15.75 10.24 5.08
N GLU A 13 14.83 11.01 5.66
CA GLU A 13 13.43 10.59 5.82
C GLU A 13 12.67 10.54 4.48
N LEU A 14 13.23 11.18 3.46
CA LEU A 14 12.64 11.43 2.15
C LEU A 14 13.40 10.75 0.99
N GLY A 15 14.59 10.18 1.24
CA GLY A 15 15.43 9.49 0.25
C GLY A 15 15.08 8.01 0.01
N LEU A 16 15.62 7.44 -1.08
CA LEU A 16 15.49 6.01 -1.42
C LEU A 16 15.98 5.13 -0.27
N ALA A 17 15.18 4.10 0.07
CA ALA A 17 15.38 3.24 1.24
C ALA A 17 16.72 2.47 1.23
N ARG A 18 17.29 2.23 2.43
CA ARG A 18 18.51 1.42 2.61
C ARG A 18 18.21 -0.07 2.42
N ALA A 19 19.22 -0.83 2.01
CA ALA A 19 19.15 -2.29 1.77
C ALA A 19 18.76 -3.15 3.01
N ALA A 20 18.68 -2.55 4.20
CA ALA A 20 18.30 -3.22 5.45
C ALA A 20 16.81 -3.04 5.82
N ASP A 21 16.05 -2.21 5.09
CA ASP A 21 14.60 -2.20 5.24
C ASP A 21 14.02 -3.47 4.62
N THR A 22 12.99 -4.05 5.24
CA THR A 22 12.21 -5.07 4.55
C THR A 22 11.79 -4.52 3.19
N ARG A 23 11.75 -5.37 2.16
CA ARG A 23 11.30 -4.99 0.81
C ARG A 23 9.98 -4.18 0.86
N TRP A 24 9.08 -4.57 1.76
CA TRP A 24 7.82 -3.87 2.06
C TRP A 24 8.00 -2.47 2.65
N GLY A 25 8.95 -2.28 3.58
CA GLY A 25 9.28 -0.98 4.14
C GLY A 25 9.81 -0.01 3.08
N SER A 26 10.61 -0.50 2.14
CA SER A 26 11.08 0.30 1.00
C SER A 26 9.92 0.75 0.09
N HIS A 27 9.00 -0.16 -0.23
CA HIS A 27 7.82 0.17 -1.05
C HIS A 27 6.93 1.23 -0.37
N TYR A 28 6.62 1.06 0.92
CA TYR A 28 5.84 2.05 1.67
C TYR A 28 6.54 3.42 1.70
N LYS A 29 7.85 3.46 2.00
CA LYS A 29 8.64 4.70 1.99
C LYS A 29 8.61 5.37 0.62
N SER A 30 8.69 4.59 -0.45
CA SER A 30 8.64 5.08 -1.83
C SER A 30 7.29 5.71 -2.14
N PHE A 31 6.17 5.05 -1.82
CA PHE A 31 4.84 5.63 -2.01
C PHE A 31 4.65 6.90 -1.19
N LYS A 32 5.05 6.89 0.09
CA LYS A 32 4.97 8.05 0.98
C LYS A 32 5.80 9.22 0.43
N SER A 33 7.04 8.96 0.01
CA SER A 33 7.94 9.99 -0.55
C SER A 33 7.37 10.54 -1.86
N PHE A 34 6.88 9.69 -2.76
CA PHE A 34 6.31 10.12 -4.03
C PHE A 34 5.09 11.04 -3.84
N VAL A 35 4.18 10.71 -2.91
CA VAL A 35 3.04 11.59 -2.55
C VAL A 35 3.54 12.93 -2.01
N SER A 36 4.54 12.91 -1.13
CA SER A 36 5.09 14.11 -0.49
C SER A 36 5.82 15.02 -1.46
N MET A 37 6.54 14.44 -2.43
CA MET A 37 7.37 15.15 -3.41
C MET A 37 6.67 15.35 -4.75
N PHE A 38 5.35 15.10 -4.82
CA PHE A 38 4.66 15.04 -6.12
C PHE A 38 4.89 16.29 -6.97
N GLY A 39 4.78 17.49 -6.39
CA GLY A 39 5.06 18.75 -7.09
C GLY A 39 6.48 18.78 -7.68
N SER A 40 7.50 18.52 -6.85
CA SER A 40 8.89 18.49 -7.31
C SER A 40 9.16 17.42 -8.37
N ASN A 41 8.50 16.25 -8.28
CA ASN A 41 8.62 15.20 -9.28
C ASN A 41 8.03 15.64 -10.63
N ILE A 42 6.90 16.34 -10.61
CA ILE A 42 6.27 16.92 -11.80
C ILE A 42 7.17 18.00 -12.41
N ASP A 43 7.70 18.92 -11.60
CA ASP A 43 8.60 19.99 -12.07
C ASP A 43 9.86 19.44 -12.73
N VAL A 44 10.46 18.40 -12.13
CA VAL A 44 11.63 17.72 -12.68
C VAL A 44 11.30 17.03 -14.00
N LEU A 45 10.18 16.32 -14.07
CA LEU A 45 9.75 15.67 -15.31
C LEU A 45 9.48 16.69 -16.42
N ASP A 46 8.85 17.82 -16.12
CA ASP A 46 8.59 18.89 -17.09
C ASP A 46 9.90 19.53 -17.57
N THR A 47 10.83 19.79 -16.65
CA THR A 47 12.18 20.28 -16.98
C THR A 47 12.90 19.33 -17.94
N ILE A 48 12.84 18.01 -17.68
CA ILE A 48 13.45 17.00 -18.56
C ILE A 48 12.78 17.00 -19.94
N VAL A 49 11.46 17.21 -20.03
CA VAL A 49 10.76 17.30 -21.33
C VAL A 49 11.27 18.49 -22.16
N VAL A 50 11.49 19.63 -21.52
CA VAL A 50 12.00 20.85 -22.17
C VAL A 50 13.46 20.66 -22.61
N ASP A 51 14.31 20.19 -21.69
CA ASP A 51 15.76 20.13 -21.85
C ASP A 51 16.29 18.84 -22.52
N ALA A 52 15.40 17.92 -22.89
CA ALA A 52 15.76 16.65 -23.52
C ALA A 52 16.64 16.85 -24.77
N ARG A 53 17.75 16.10 -24.84
CA ARG A 53 18.70 16.15 -25.96
C ARG A 53 18.23 15.31 -27.14
N THR A 54 17.46 14.26 -26.86
CA THR A 54 16.92 13.34 -27.86
C THR A 54 15.40 13.33 -27.85
N LEU A 55 14.81 13.01 -29.01
CA LEU A 55 13.35 12.81 -29.12
C LEU A 55 12.87 11.65 -28.24
N GLU A 56 13.68 10.62 -28.05
CA GLU A 56 13.35 9.47 -27.22
C GLU A 56 13.26 9.85 -25.73
N GLU A 57 14.25 10.58 -25.20
CA GLU A 57 14.21 11.09 -23.82
C GLU A 57 12.99 11.96 -23.59
N ARG A 58 12.72 12.90 -24.52
CA ARG A 58 11.54 13.77 -24.46
C ARG A 58 10.25 12.97 -24.43
N ALA A 59 10.12 11.97 -25.30
CA ALA A 59 8.93 11.13 -25.38
C ALA A 59 8.72 10.32 -24.10
N LYS A 60 9.79 9.74 -23.52
CA LYS A 60 9.72 8.99 -22.25
C LYS A 60 9.33 9.89 -21.09
N ALA A 61 10.00 11.04 -20.93
CA ALA A 61 9.71 11.98 -19.84
C ALA A 61 8.26 12.51 -19.94
N LYS A 62 7.82 12.86 -21.16
CA LYS A 62 6.44 13.28 -21.41
C LYS A 62 5.44 12.16 -21.12
N GLY A 63 5.77 10.92 -21.49
CA GLY A 63 4.99 9.74 -21.15
C GLY A 63 4.81 9.61 -19.63
N TYR A 64 5.91 9.58 -18.87
CA TYR A 64 5.85 9.51 -17.41
C TYR A 64 5.08 10.66 -16.78
N LEU A 65 5.32 11.89 -17.23
CA LEU A 65 4.60 13.08 -16.78
C LEU A 65 3.09 12.91 -16.98
N SER A 66 2.68 12.55 -18.21
CA SER A 66 1.27 12.36 -18.54
C SER A 66 0.61 11.24 -17.72
N THR A 67 1.33 10.15 -17.45
CA THR A 67 0.84 9.04 -16.63
C THR A 67 0.70 9.44 -15.16
N CYS A 68 1.69 10.15 -14.60
CA CYS A 68 1.65 10.63 -13.21
C CYS A 68 0.49 11.59 -12.96
N GLN A 69 0.10 12.36 -13.98
CA GLN A 69 -1.01 13.32 -13.94
C GLN A 69 -2.35 12.69 -14.33
N THR A 70 -2.60 11.46 -13.90
CA THR A 70 -3.91 10.80 -14.04
C THR A 70 -4.53 10.57 -12.68
N PHE A 71 -5.86 10.64 -12.60
CA PHE A 71 -6.58 10.27 -11.38
C PHE A 71 -6.30 8.81 -11.00
N GLU A 72 -6.21 7.90 -11.96
CA GLU A 72 -5.91 6.48 -11.73
C GLU A 72 -4.60 6.27 -10.97
N VAL A 73 -3.51 6.94 -11.41
CA VAL A 73 -2.22 6.85 -10.71
C VAL A 73 -2.27 7.52 -9.35
N ALA A 74 -2.93 8.67 -9.21
CA ALA A 74 -3.09 9.33 -7.92
C ALA A 74 -3.86 8.45 -6.92
N PHE A 75 -4.95 7.82 -7.38
CA PHE A 75 -5.77 6.90 -6.60
C PHE A 75 -4.97 5.67 -6.17
N MET A 76 -4.34 4.98 -7.12
CA MET A 76 -3.50 3.81 -6.84
C MET A 76 -2.37 4.13 -5.87
N LEU A 77 -1.71 5.27 -6.05
CA LEU A 77 -0.63 5.71 -5.16
C LEU A 77 -1.12 5.90 -3.72
N HIS A 78 -2.29 6.51 -3.52
CA HIS A 78 -2.85 6.74 -2.20
C HIS A 78 -3.36 5.45 -1.56
N LEU A 79 -4.06 4.61 -2.33
CA LEU A 79 -4.55 3.30 -1.89
C LEU A 79 -3.40 2.40 -1.47
N MET A 80 -2.38 2.26 -2.33
CA MET A 80 -1.21 1.43 -2.04
C MET A 80 -0.42 1.93 -0.84
N ARG A 81 -0.33 3.25 -0.63
CA ARG A 81 0.26 3.81 0.59
C ARG A 81 -0.51 3.36 1.84
N ASP A 82 -1.84 3.46 1.83
CA ASP A 82 -2.66 3.20 3.01
C ASP A 82 -2.75 1.70 3.34
N VAL A 83 -2.86 0.84 2.32
CA VAL A 83 -2.74 -0.62 2.48
C VAL A 83 -1.34 -1.00 2.95
N SER A 84 -0.28 -0.49 2.31
CA SER A 84 1.10 -0.81 2.68
C SER A 84 1.43 -0.38 4.11
N ARG A 85 0.81 0.69 4.61
CA ARG A 85 0.95 1.14 6.01
C ARG A 85 0.51 0.07 7.01
N ILE A 86 -0.63 -0.58 6.77
CA ILE A 86 -1.11 -1.65 7.66
C ILE A 86 -0.14 -2.85 7.61
N ILE A 87 0.29 -3.23 6.40
CA ILE A 87 1.19 -4.36 6.20
C ILE A 87 2.58 -4.12 6.82
N ILE A 88 3.14 -2.92 6.71
CA ILE A 88 4.44 -2.62 7.30
C ILE A 88 4.38 -2.56 8.83
N GLU A 89 3.28 -2.06 9.41
CA GLU A 89 3.07 -2.06 10.86
C GLU A 89 2.99 -3.48 11.42
N LEU A 90 2.28 -4.39 10.72
CA LEU A 90 2.27 -5.82 11.04
C LEU A 90 3.67 -6.42 10.96
N ASN A 91 4.34 -6.28 9.80
CA ASN A 91 5.67 -6.86 9.58
C ASN A 91 6.70 -6.37 10.61
N THR A 92 6.69 -5.08 10.91
CA THR A 92 7.60 -4.48 11.91
C THR A 92 7.32 -5.05 13.30
N SER A 93 6.04 -5.28 13.64
CA SER A 93 5.66 -5.85 14.93
C SER A 93 6.06 -7.32 15.04
N LEU A 94 5.88 -8.11 13.97
CA LEU A 94 6.28 -9.52 13.92
C LEU A 94 7.80 -9.72 14.00
N GLN A 95 8.59 -8.75 13.55
CA GLN A 95 10.07 -8.83 13.56
C GLN A 95 10.71 -8.45 14.89
N LYS A 96 9.93 -8.08 15.91
CA LYS A 96 10.48 -7.74 17.24
C LYS A 96 11.09 -9.00 17.87
N LYS A 97 12.32 -8.88 18.41
CA LYS A 97 13.06 -10.01 19.01
C LYS A 97 12.34 -10.72 20.18
N LYS A 98 11.39 -10.05 20.84
CA LYS A 98 10.63 -10.58 21.99
C LYS A 98 9.21 -11.03 21.62
N GLN A 99 8.98 -11.34 20.34
CA GLN A 99 7.66 -11.74 19.87
C GLN A 99 7.41 -13.21 20.16
N ASP A 100 6.40 -13.51 20.97
CA ASP A 100 5.88 -14.87 21.10
C ASP A 100 4.79 -15.15 20.05
N ILE A 101 4.46 -16.43 19.93
CA ILE A 101 3.54 -16.95 18.93
C ILE A 101 2.11 -16.42 19.15
N ALA A 102 1.66 -16.33 20.40
CA ALA A 102 0.31 -15.85 20.72
C ALA A 102 0.13 -14.39 20.31
N ASN A 103 1.13 -13.56 20.60
CA ASN A 103 1.13 -12.16 20.19
C ASN A 103 1.24 -12.02 18.66
N ALA A 104 1.97 -12.90 17.97
CA ALA A 104 2.04 -12.89 16.50
C ALA A 104 0.67 -13.15 15.85
N ILE A 105 -0.10 -14.10 16.39
CA ILE A 105 -1.48 -14.37 15.96
C ILE A 105 -2.38 -13.15 16.17
N LEU A 106 -2.33 -12.54 17.36
CA LEU A 106 -3.12 -11.34 17.67
C LEU A 106 -2.81 -10.18 16.73
N LEU A 107 -1.53 -9.97 16.37
CA LEU A 107 -1.15 -8.94 15.40
C LEU A 107 -1.72 -9.22 14.00
N GLY A 108 -1.72 -10.48 13.57
CA GLY A 108 -2.36 -10.90 12.32
C GLY A 108 -3.84 -10.54 12.29
N GLU A 109 -4.57 -10.84 13.36
CA GLU A 109 -5.99 -10.50 13.50
C GLU A 109 -6.24 -8.97 13.54
N VAL A 110 -5.39 -8.21 14.23
CA VAL A 110 -5.47 -6.74 14.23
C VAL A 110 -5.27 -6.17 12.82
N ALA A 111 -4.33 -6.72 12.05
CA ALA A 111 -4.09 -6.27 10.67
C ALA A 111 -5.28 -6.59 9.75
N LYS A 112 -5.86 -7.80 9.84
CA LYS A 112 -7.08 -8.19 9.11
C LYS A 112 -8.24 -7.24 9.42
N LYS A 113 -8.52 -6.98 10.70
CA LYS A 113 -9.57 -6.05 11.14
C LYS A 113 -9.37 -4.64 10.61
N ARG A 114 -8.13 -4.16 10.57
CA ARG A 114 -7.80 -2.83 10.02
C ARG A 114 -8.00 -2.75 8.51
N LEU A 115 -7.66 -3.81 7.77
CA LEU A 115 -7.95 -3.88 6.34
C LEU A 115 -9.45 -3.92 6.08
N GLN A 116 -10.20 -4.69 6.87
CA GLN A 116 -11.66 -4.74 6.75
C GLN A 116 -12.30 -3.39 7.04
N LYS A 117 -11.85 -2.70 8.09
CA LYS A 117 -12.31 -1.34 8.39
C LYS A 117 -12.01 -0.37 7.24
N LEU A 118 -10.80 -0.42 6.69
CA LEU A 118 -10.42 0.37 5.51
C LEU A 118 -11.39 0.10 4.35
N ARG A 119 -11.73 -1.17 4.11
CA ARG A 119 -12.66 -1.58 3.06
C ARG A 119 -14.06 -1.02 3.25
N GLU A 120 -14.59 -1.08 4.47
CA GLU A 120 -15.99 -0.77 4.76
C GLU A 120 -16.26 0.72 4.93
N GLU A 121 -15.29 1.47 5.46
CA GLU A 121 -15.53 2.84 5.94
C GLU A 121 -14.76 3.93 5.18
N GLU A 122 -13.68 3.59 4.48
CA GLU A 122 -12.68 4.59 4.05
C GLU A 122 -12.63 4.82 2.53
N CYS A 123 -13.51 4.20 1.74
CA CYS A 123 -13.47 4.35 0.28
C CYS A 123 -13.80 5.79 -0.15
N ASP A 124 -14.90 6.36 0.36
CA ASP A 124 -15.33 7.73 0.05
C ASP A 124 -14.28 8.75 0.54
N SER A 125 -13.79 8.57 1.77
CA SER A 125 -12.69 9.36 2.36
C SER A 125 -11.43 9.34 1.50
N LEU A 126 -11.08 8.19 0.92
CA LEU A 126 -9.95 8.08 0.00
C LEU A 126 -10.23 8.85 -1.31
N ILE A 127 -11.42 8.73 -1.89
CA ILE A 127 -11.81 9.45 -3.11
C ILE A 127 -11.75 10.96 -2.87
N ASP A 128 -12.26 11.47 -1.76
CA ASP A 128 -12.22 12.89 -1.41
C ASP A 128 -10.77 13.38 -1.27
N LYS A 129 -9.93 12.60 -0.58
CA LYS A 129 -8.51 12.91 -0.41
C LYS A 129 -7.77 12.93 -1.74
N VAL A 130 -8.02 11.96 -2.61
CA VAL A 130 -7.39 11.89 -3.94
C VAL A 130 -7.91 13.02 -4.83
N SER A 131 -9.20 13.35 -4.75
CA SER A 131 -9.78 14.47 -5.49
C SER A 131 -9.15 15.80 -5.07
N ALA A 132 -9.01 16.05 -3.77
CA ALA A 132 -8.30 17.23 -3.27
C ALA A 132 -6.83 17.27 -3.72
N PHE A 133 -6.15 16.11 -3.72
CA PHE A 133 -4.79 15.99 -4.26
C PHE A 133 -4.73 16.31 -5.76
N CYS A 134 -5.66 15.80 -6.54
CA CYS A 134 -5.76 16.06 -7.98
C CYS A 134 -6.01 17.54 -8.27
N VAL A 135 -6.95 18.18 -7.55
CA VAL A 135 -7.20 19.62 -7.65
C VAL A 135 -5.93 20.43 -7.34
N LYS A 136 -5.21 20.07 -6.26
CA LYS A 136 -3.97 20.75 -5.88
C LYS A 136 -2.91 20.76 -6.99
N TYR A 137 -2.82 19.70 -7.78
CA TYR A 137 -1.81 19.55 -8.83
C TYR A 137 -2.39 19.66 -10.26
N ASN A 138 -3.59 20.24 -10.40
CA ASN A 138 -4.29 20.43 -11.67
C ASN A 138 -4.44 19.14 -12.51
N ILE A 139 -4.63 18.01 -11.84
CA ILE A 139 -4.93 16.73 -12.48
C ILE A 139 -6.42 16.71 -12.82
N LEU A 140 -6.75 16.38 -14.07
CA LEU A 140 -8.13 16.29 -14.53
C LEU A 140 -8.86 15.15 -13.80
N ILE A 141 -10.03 15.47 -13.24
CA ILE A 141 -10.95 14.52 -12.62
C ILE A 141 -12.15 14.37 -13.55
N SER A 142 -12.42 13.15 -13.99
CA SER A 142 -13.64 12.84 -14.76
C SER A 142 -14.87 12.86 -13.86
N ASN A 143 -16.05 13.06 -14.44
CA ASN A 143 -17.29 12.90 -13.68
C ASN A 143 -17.46 11.44 -13.26
N PHE A 144 -17.66 11.19 -11.97
CA PHE A 144 -17.78 9.84 -11.41
C PHE A 144 -19.02 9.08 -11.90
N ASP A 145 -20.05 9.80 -12.35
CA ASP A 145 -21.27 9.23 -12.93
C ASP A 145 -21.12 8.84 -14.41
N ASP A 146 -20.03 9.26 -15.07
CA ASP A 146 -19.79 8.86 -16.45
C ASP A 146 -19.46 7.37 -16.53
N PHE A 147 -19.69 6.78 -17.71
CA PHE A 147 -19.29 5.40 -17.96
C PHE A 147 -17.77 5.25 -18.02
N TYR A 148 -17.26 4.19 -17.41
CA TYR A 148 -15.84 3.90 -17.43
C TYR A 148 -15.37 3.47 -18.84
N VAL A 149 -14.27 4.08 -19.32
CA VAL A 149 -13.65 3.75 -20.60
C VAL A 149 -12.27 3.17 -20.32
N ASN A 150 -12.10 1.88 -20.64
CA ASN A 150 -10.83 1.18 -20.44
C ASN A 150 -9.70 1.81 -21.28
N PRO A 151 -8.62 2.33 -20.65
CA PRO A 151 -7.45 2.82 -21.37
C PRO A 151 -6.84 1.70 -22.23
N GLY A 152 -6.63 1.95 -23.53
CA GLY A 152 -6.03 0.99 -24.46
C GLY A 152 -6.99 0.04 -25.17
N ARG A 153 -8.30 0.11 -24.91
CA ARG A 153 -9.32 -0.55 -25.75
C ARG A 153 -10.01 0.45 -26.67
N SER A 154 -10.59 -0.05 -27.76
CA SER A 154 -11.41 0.76 -28.66
C SER A 154 -12.53 1.46 -27.86
N ARG A 155 -12.68 2.78 -28.06
CA ARG A 155 -13.76 3.59 -27.47
C ARG A 155 -15.18 3.06 -27.79
N ARG A 156 -15.30 2.12 -28.73
CA ARG A 156 -16.56 1.44 -29.07
C ARG A 156 -16.99 0.36 -28.06
N LYS A 157 -16.15 0.04 -27.07
CA LYS A 157 -16.47 -0.87 -25.95
C LYS A 157 -16.33 -0.11 -24.64
N VAL A 158 -17.30 0.77 -24.39
CA VAL A 158 -17.50 1.42 -23.08
C VAL A 158 -17.92 0.34 -22.08
N ALA A 159 -17.47 0.43 -20.83
CA ALA A 159 -17.92 -0.49 -19.80
C ALA A 159 -19.37 -0.15 -19.39
N ASP A 160 -20.18 -1.16 -19.07
CA ASP A 160 -21.58 -0.97 -18.65
C ASP A 160 -21.69 -0.49 -17.17
N TYR A 161 -20.67 0.15 -16.63
CA TYR A 161 -20.62 0.65 -15.25
C TYR A 161 -19.89 2.00 -15.15
N THR A 162 -20.14 2.72 -14.05
CA THR A 162 -19.66 4.09 -13.85
C THR A 162 -18.19 4.14 -13.42
N ILE A 163 -17.56 5.30 -13.58
CA ILE A 163 -16.21 5.56 -13.08
C ILE A 163 -16.14 5.36 -11.55
N LEU A 164 -17.17 5.77 -10.81
CA LEU A 164 -17.26 5.52 -9.36
C LEU A 164 -17.19 4.03 -9.04
N TYR A 165 -18.00 3.23 -9.74
CA TYR A 165 -18.03 1.78 -9.56
C TYR A 165 -16.67 1.16 -9.86
N HIS A 166 -15.97 1.64 -10.89
CA HIS A 166 -14.61 1.19 -11.21
C HIS A 166 -13.66 1.35 -10.01
N TYR A 167 -13.60 2.55 -9.44
CA TYR A 167 -12.67 2.82 -8.34
C TYR A 167 -13.06 2.11 -7.05
N HIS A 168 -14.35 2.06 -6.71
CA HIS A 168 -14.83 1.33 -5.52
C HIS A 168 -14.64 -0.18 -5.64
N VAL A 169 -15.22 -0.78 -6.68
CA VAL A 169 -15.40 -2.22 -6.74
C VAL A 169 -14.23 -2.88 -7.44
N ASP A 170 -13.85 -2.37 -8.61
CA ASP A 170 -12.81 -3.03 -9.42
C ASP A 170 -11.39 -2.76 -8.92
N ILE A 171 -11.16 -1.66 -8.21
CA ILE A 171 -9.84 -1.31 -7.69
C ILE A 171 -9.81 -1.46 -6.16
N PHE A 172 -10.56 -0.64 -5.44
CA PHE A 172 -10.43 -0.52 -3.99
C PHE A 172 -10.77 -1.82 -3.26
N PHE A 173 -11.97 -2.37 -3.47
CA PHE A 173 -12.38 -3.63 -2.85
C PHE A 173 -11.50 -4.79 -3.27
N LYS A 174 -11.23 -4.95 -4.58
CA LYS A 174 -10.37 -6.05 -5.05
C LYS A 174 -8.98 -6.04 -4.43
N ILE A 175 -8.34 -4.88 -4.32
CA ILE A 175 -7.00 -4.79 -3.73
C ILE A 175 -7.04 -5.14 -2.24
N ILE A 176 -8.00 -4.62 -1.48
CA ILE A 176 -8.09 -4.89 -0.05
C ILE A 176 -8.49 -6.35 0.21
N ASP A 177 -9.47 -6.88 -0.55
CA ASP A 177 -9.92 -8.27 -0.45
C ASP A 177 -8.78 -9.25 -0.73
N TRP A 178 -7.95 -8.95 -1.73
CA TRP A 178 -6.76 -9.74 -2.02
C TRP A 178 -5.76 -9.76 -0.85
N GLN A 179 -5.53 -8.61 -0.19
CA GLN A 179 -4.65 -8.54 0.99
C GLN A 179 -5.22 -9.29 2.19
N VAL A 180 -6.54 -9.18 2.41
CA VAL A 180 -7.22 -9.93 3.49
C VAL A 180 -7.14 -11.44 3.22
N GLN A 181 -7.36 -11.88 1.98
CA GLN A 181 -7.23 -13.28 1.59
C GLN A 181 -5.81 -13.81 1.82
N GLU A 182 -4.79 -13.04 1.45
CA GLU A 182 -3.39 -13.39 1.69
C GLU A 182 -3.08 -13.53 3.18
N LEU A 183 -3.58 -12.62 4.03
CA LEU A 183 -3.44 -12.74 5.48
C LEU A 183 -4.23 -13.93 6.04
N ASN A 184 -5.42 -14.21 5.52
CA ASN A 184 -6.21 -15.37 5.93
C ASN A 184 -5.54 -16.70 5.56
N ALA A 185 -4.88 -16.77 4.40
CA ALA A 185 -4.11 -17.95 4.03
C ALA A 185 -2.92 -18.20 4.98
N ARG A 186 -2.24 -17.13 5.42
CA ARG A 186 -1.07 -17.22 6.33
C ARG A 186 -1.43 -17.42 7.79
N PHE A 187 -2.52 -16.82 8.25
CA PHE A 187 -3.04 -16.91 9.61
C PHE A 187 -4.41 -17.60 9.59
N ASN A 188 -4.47 -18.79 8.98
CA ASN A 188 -5.69 -19.60 8.99
C ASN A 188 -5.89 -20.30 10.34
N GLU A 189 -7.09 -20.80 10.58
CA GLU A 189 -7.45 -21.44 11.85
C GLU A 189 -6.56 -22.64 12.20
N VAL A 190 -6.28 -23.51 11.22
CA VAL A 190 -5.43 -24.69 11.40
C VAL A 190 -4.01 -24.28 11.83
N THR A 191 -3.42 -23.32 11.13
CA THR A 191 -2.08 -22.81 11.41
C THR A 191 -2.05 -22.11 12.76
N THR A 192 -3.10 -21.38 13.10
CA THR A 192 -3.25 -20.69 14.38
C THR A 192 -3.35 -21.69 15.55
N ASN A 193 -4.19 -22.71 15.42
CA ASN A 193 -4.35 -23.76 16.44
C ASN A 193 -3.05 -24.55 16.63
N LEU A 194 -2.37 -24.92 15.54
CA LEU A 194 -1.05 -25.54 15.58
C LEU A 194 -0.04 -24.67 16.33
N LEU A 195 0.04 -23.39 15.97
CA LEU A 195 0.94 -22.42 16.57
C LEU A 195 0.66 -22.21 18.07
N VAL A 196 -0.61 -22.13 18.48
CA VAL A 196 -1.01 -22.04 19.89
C VAL A 196 -0.60 -23.31 20.65
N GLY A 197 -0.80 -24.49 20.09
CA GLY A 197 -0.38 -25.76 20.70
C GLY A 197 1.14 -25.84 20.87
N VAL A 198 1.91 -25.44 19.86
CA VAL A 198 3.39 -25.34 19.94
C VAL A 198 3.84 -24.28 20.95
N ALA A 199 3.12 -23.17 21.08
CA ALA A 199 3.43 -22.13 22.07
C ALA A 199 3.34 -22.65 23.51
N CYS A 200 2.48 -23.64 23.77
CA CYS A 200 2.35 -24.29 25.08
C CYS A 200 3.59 -25.13 25.46
N LEU A 201 4.44 -25.46 24.48
CA LEU A 201 5.71 -26.17 24.66
C LEU A 201 6.91 -25.21 24.84
N ASN A 202 6.67 -23.91 25.01
CA ASN A 202 7.72 -22.94 25.22
C ASN A 202 8.37 -23.14 26.61
N PRO A 203 9.69 -23.40 26.70
CA PRO A 203 10.38 -23.59 27.98
C PRO A 203 10.59 -22.27 28.74
N VAL A 204 10.34 -21.12 28.12
CA VAL A 204 10.36 -19.81 28.80
C VAL A 204 9.35 -19.85 29.95
N ASP A 205 9.79 -19.43 31.13
CA ASP A 205 8.98 -19.47 32.35
C ASP A 205 8.54 -20.89 32.75
N SER A 206 9.42 -21.88 32.57
CA SER A 206 9.23 -23.27 33.03
C SER A 206 7.95 -23.92 32.51
N PHE A 207 7.59 -23.66 31.25
CA PHE A 207 6.38 -24.19 30.61
C PHE A 207 5.08 -23.74 31.29
N SER A 208 5.02 -22.53 31.85
CA SER A 208 3.82 -22.01 32.52
C SER A 208 2.56 -21.98 31.64
N SER A 209 2.71 -21.97 30.31
CA SER A 209 1.63 -22.05 29.33
C SER A 209 1.24 -23.47 28.88
N PHE A 210 1.84 -24.52 29.45
CA PHE A 210 1.58 -25.91 29.05
C PHE A 210 0.13 -26.34 29.33
N ASP A 211 -0.49 -26.96 28.32
CA ASP A 211 -1.85 -27.50 28.41
C ASP A 211 -1.96 -28.72 27.49
N ILE A 212 -2.16 -29.90 28.09
CA ILE A 212 -2.24 -31.17 27.38
C ILE A 212 -3.42 -31.22 26.40
N ASN A 213 -4.53 -30.53 26.71
CA ASN A 213 -5.71 -30.52 25.85
C ASN A 213 -5.42 -29.79 24.54
N LYS A 214 -4.63 -28.72 24.58
CA LYS A 214 -4.21 -27.98 23.37
C LYS A 214 -3.31 -28.80 22.46
N ILE A 215 -2.52 -29.72 23.03
CA ILE A 215 -1.68 -30.64 22.25
C ILE A 215 -2.54 -31.75 21.63
N LEU A 216 -3.49 -32.29 22.39
CA LEU A 216 -4.38 -33.35 21.90
C LEU A 216 -5.27 -32.87 20.73
N MET A 217 -5.73 -31.62 20.76
CA MET A 217 -6.44 -31.01 19.63
C MET A 217 -5.60 -30.88 18.35
N MET A 218 -4.28 -31.05 18.40
CA MET A 218 -3.42 -31.07 17.20
C MET A 218 -3.32 -32.48 16.56
N THR A 219 -3.77 -33.52 17.27
CA THR A 219 -3.65 -34.93 16.85
C THR A 219 -4.92 -35.52 16.26
N GLU A 220 -6.02 -34.76 16.27
CA GLU A 220 -7.30 -35.06 15.62
C GLU A 220 -7.41 -34.37 14.25
#